data_AF-A0A4Q2XPR3-F1
#
_entry.id   AF-A0A4Q2XPR3-F1
#
_cell.length_a   1.000
_cell.length_b   1.000
_cell.length_c   1.000
_cell.angle_alpha   90.00
_cell.angle_beta   90.00
_cell.angle_gamma   90.00
#
_symmetry.space_group_name_H-M   'P 1'
#
loop_
_entity.id
_entity.type
_entity.pdbx_description
1 polymer ?
#
loop_
_entity_poly.entity_id
_entity_poly.type
_entity_poly.pdbx_seq_one_letter_code
_entity_poly.pdbx_strand_id
1 'polypeptide(L)'
;MKLENVSAHVEAAAGRIEIKRFKIGGRSLDVDVNGRVDFKPSAEGQKQPPELQWDVIRTILSTLDFKQEGDAFHVTGDFSVNRADGTTTWKTNLRGEGKNLDWKGVRWKSADSRAMLSSGNSNIEYDLHTANGSIRGELTREDWKKSPFVFKGDLRDTAGRVDNYQGNYQNHLFTLERLQGPVDLLALSRDVHTMKAEVPENLKFRSFPTVDLENLVVDTREGNADWKVASLEMTAKEEVTFTLDGREAKARAVNVHAAHDGKNWLIRDSKAEIFNGTLSVEGRLRDKQLQQSRINFEGIRLGELKKFMGSGGKASAGVLAGNFRGRLDFASKRATGTGSMRLDNAPVLEVPLLDQVYDLFTTLLPGVNRSDEGRFEADFKAGGAVVDVTRFEATGGSLTVSAVGKVYLDKRTVAGRARGKLTGLP
;
A
#
# COMPACT_ATOMS: atom_id res chain seq x y z
N MET A 1 21.09 -8.80 25.82
CA MET A 1 20.86 -10.21 26.20
C MET A 1 21.90 -10.65 27.24
N LYS A 2 21.50 -11.24 28.39
CA LYS A 2 22.43 -11.93 29.31
C LYS A 2 22.44 -13.42 28.93
N LEU A 3 23.62 -13.99 28.70
CA LEU A 3 23.77 -15.42 28.44
C LEU A 3 23.72 -16.15 29.80
N GLU A 4 22.74 -17.04 29.96
CA GLU A 4 22.57 -17.88 31.14
C GLU A 4 22.90 -19.34 30.77
N ASN A 5 23.22 -20.18 31.76
CA ASN A 5 23.38 -21.64 31.60
C ASN A 5 24.30 -22.07 30.44
N VAL A 6 25.53 -21.56 30.40
CA VAL A 6 26.53 -21.93 29.38
C VAL A 6 27.23 -23.23 29.80
N SER A 7 27.25 -24.23 28.91
CA SER A 7 28.00 -25.46 29.10
C SER A 7 28.68 -25.92 27.80
N ALA A 8 29.86 -26.51 27.91
CA ALA A 8 30.62 -26.98 26.76
C ALA A 8 31.30 -28.32 27.10
N HIS A 9 31.21 -29.28 26.18
CA HIS A 9 31.96 -30.53 26.21
C HIS A 9 32.98 -30.51 25.08
N VAL A 10 34.26 -30.49 25.45
CA VAL A 10 35.37 -30.21 24.53
C VAL A 10 36.43 -31.31 24.67
N GLU A 11 36.85 -31.86 23.54
CA GLU A 11 38.01 -32.74 23.40
C GLU A 11 39.10 -32.01 22.62
N ALA A 12 40.35 -32.07 23.08
CA ALA A 12 41.47 -31.41 22.43
C ALA A 12 42.57 -32.41 22.06
N ALA A 13 43.08 -32.28 20.85
CA ALA A 13 44.21 -33.03 20.30
C ALA A 13 45.19 -32.07 19.59
N ALA A 14 46.38 -32.57 19.25
CA ALA A 14 47.36 -31.77 18.53
C ALA A 14 46.78 -31.27 17.19
N GLY A 15 46.63 -29.94 17.06
CA GLY A 15 46.10 -29.28 15.87
C GLY A 15 44.57 -29.34 15.69
N ARG A 16 43.82 -29.86 16.67
CA ARG A 16 42.35 -29.98 16.61
C ARG A 16 41.68 -29.80 17.97
N ILE A 17 40.60 -29.02 18.00
CA ILE A 17 39.62 -29.00 19.10
C ILE A 17 38.29 -29.50 18.54
N GLU A 18 37.69 -30.49 19.20
CA GLU A 18 36.35 -30.99 18.91
C GLU A 18 35.40 -30.60 20.04
N ILE A 19 34.29 -29.96 19.67
CA ILE A 19 33.25 -29.50 20.58
C ILE A 19 32.07 -30.43 20.37
N LYS A 20 31.98 -31.49 21.18
CA LYS A 20 30.90 -32.50 21.07
C LYS A 20 29.55 -31.87 21.34
N ARG A 21 29.50 -30.89 22.24
CA ARG A 21 28.29 -30.14 22.57
C ARG A 21 28.63 -28.78 23.17
N PHE A 22 27.97 -27.74 22.70
CA PHE A 22 27.99 -26.40 23.26
C PHE A 22 26.56 -25.92 23.43
N LYS A 23 26.16 -25.72 24.69
CA LYS A 23 24.81 -25.30 25.05
C LYS A 23 24.82 -23.92 25.71
N ILE A 24 23.95 -23.03 25.24
CA ILE A 24 23.62 -21.77 25.89
C ILE A 24 22.12 -21.77 26.14
N GLY A 25 21.70 -21.81 27.40
CA GLY A 25 20.28 -21.73 27.77
C GLY A 25 19.88 -20.34 28.21
N GLY A 26 19.20 -19.58 27.36
CA GLY A 26 18.63 -18.26 27.67
C GLY A 26 17.10 -18.25 27.67
N ARG A 27 16.54 -17.20 28.27
CA ARG A 27 15.08 -16.99 28.37
C ARG A 27 14.36 -16.79 27.02
N SER A 28 15.05 -16.25 26.02
CA SER A 28 14.51 -15.97 24.68
C SER A 28 15.18 -16.79 23.56
N LEU A 29 16.30 -17.45 23.87
CA LEU A 29 17.11 -18.17 22.90
C LEU A 29 17.83 -19.32 23.63
N ASP A 30 17.70 -20.52 23.08
CA ASP A 30 18.44 -21.71 23.51
C ASP A 30 19.29 -22.18 22.32
N VAL A 31 20.59 -22.38 22.53
CA VAL A 31 21.54 -22.79 21.49
C VAL A 31 22.13 -24.12 21.90
N ASP A 32 22.12 -25.12 21.02
CA ASP A 32 22.73 -26.44 21.22
C ASP A 32 23.45 -26.89 19.93
N VAL A 33 24.75 -26.61 19.85
CA VAL A 33 25.55 -26.84 18.64
C VAL A 33 26.76 -27.71 18.92
N ASN A 34 27.26 -28.38 17.90
CA ASN A 34 28.54 -29.07 17.93
C ASN A 34 29.52 -28.43 16.94
N GLY A 35 30.81 -28.74 17.03
CA GLY A 35 31.74 -28.21 16.06
C GLY A 35 33.18 -28.66 16.18
N ARG A 36 34.00 -28.17 15.25
CA ARG A 36 35.42 -28.51 15.14
C ARG A 36 36.24 -27.28 14.79
N VAL A 37 37.41 -27.15 15.43
CA VAL A 37 38.40 -26.12 15.15
C VAL A 37 39.73 -26.78 14.81
N ASP A 38 40.18 -26.65 13.57
CA ASP A 38 41.51 -27.09 13.14
C ASP A 38 42.48 -25.91 13.15
N PHE A 39 43.69 -26.12 13.67
CA PHE A 39 44.73 -25.10 13.75
C PHE A 39 46.10 -25.72 13.53
N LYS A 40 47.08 -24.91 13.08
CA LYS A 40 48.45 -25.37 12.95
C LYS A 40 49.01 -25.66 14.36
N PRO A 41 49.52 -26.88 14.64
CA PRO A 41 50.17 -27.15 15.91
C PRO A 41 51.32 -26.16 16.13
N SER A 42 51.36 -25.50 17.29
CA SER A 42 52.50 -24.65 17.64
C SER A 42 53.75 -25.52 17.72
N ALA A 43 54.78 -25.17 16.94
CA ALA A 43 56.05 -25.90 16.94
C ALA A 43 56.87 -25.66 18.21
N GLU A 44 56.59 -24.60 18.97
CA GLU A 44 57.31 -24.27 20.20
C GLU A 44 56.40 -23.51 21.17
N GLY A 45 56.11 -24.09 22.33
CA GLY A 45 55.91 -23.37 23.60
C GLY A 45 54.86 -22.26 23.69
N GLN A 46 53.96 -22.05 22.72
CA GLN A 46 52.87 -21.09 22.87
C GLN A 46 51.89 -21.58 23.95
N LYS A 47 52.07 -21.04 25.16
CA LYS A 47 51.25 -21.33 26.35
C LYS A 47 49.86 -20.69 26.32
N GLN A 48 49.50 -19.96 25.27
CA GLN A 48 48.19 -19.33 25.19
C GLN A 48 47.32 -20.06 24.15
N PRO A 49 46.17 -20.62 24.57
CA PRO A 49 45.22 -21.17 23.63
C PRO A 49 44.80 -20.08 22.63
N PRO A 50 44.52 -20.43 21.37
CA PRO A 50 44.07 -19.46 20.38
C PRO A 50 42.82 -18.74 20.90
N GLU A 51 42.89 -17.42 20.99
CA GLU A 51 41.75 -16.61 21.38
C GLU A 51 40.70 -16.69 20.28
N LEU A 52 39.56 -17.30 20.59
CA LEU A 52 38.40 -17.34 19.72
C LEU A 52 37.73 -15.97 19.83
N GLN A 53 37.73 -15.20 18.74
CA GLN A 53 37.01 -13.92 18.67
C GLN A 53 35.50 -14.18 18.60
N TRP A 54 34.88 -14.34 19.77
CA TRP A 54 33.45 -14.59 19.92
C TRP A 54 32.56 -13.37 19.61
N ASP A 55 33.16 -12.20 19.38
CA ASP A 55 32.41 -10.94 19.20
C ASP A 55 31.50 -10.98 17.97
N VAL A 56 31.91 -11.63 16.88
CA VAL A 56 31.07 -11.80 15.68
C VAL A 56 29.82 -12.63 16.00
N ILE A 57 29.98 -13.72 16.77
CA ILE A 57 28.87 -14.56 17.21
C ILE A 57 27.96 -13.77 18.16
N ARG A 58 28.53 -12.99 19.09
CA ARG A 58 27.76 -12.11 19.97
C ARG A 58 26.95 -11.07 19.21
N THR A 59 27.52 -10.44 18.17
CA THR A 59 26.81 -9.48 17.33
C THR A 59 25.66 -10.15 16.59
N ILE A 60 25.87 -11.30 15.96
CA ILE A 60 24.80 -12.04 15.26
C ILE A 60 23.67 -12.43 16.24
N LEU A 61 24.02 -13.02 17.40
CA LEU A 61 23.05 -13.40 18.42
C LEU A 61 22.32 -12.19 19.04
N SER A 62 22.98 -11.03 19.14
CA SER A 62 22.33 -9.80 19.62
C SER A 62 21.26 -9.26 18.67
N THR A 63 21.31 -9.66 17.40
CA THR A 63 20.30 -9.28 16.39
C THR A 63 18.99 -10.08 16.57
N LEU A 64 19.08 -11.25 17.22
CA LEU A 64 17.96 -12.11 17.62
C LEU A 64 17.38 -11.65 18.97
N ASP A 65 17.00 -10.37 19.05
CA ASP A 65 16.39 -9.80 20.25
C ASP A 65 14.87 -10.03 20.23
N PHE A 66 14.44 -11.24 20.61
CA PHE A 66 13.04 -11.60 20.75
C PHE A 66 12.46 -11.04 22.05
N LYS A 67 11.30 -10.37 21.97
CA LYS A 67 10.53 -9.98 23.16
C LYS A 67 9.72 -11.19 23.63
N GLN A 68 9.67 -11.38 24.95
CA GLN A 68 9.13 -12.58 25.57
C GLN A 68 7.60 -12.54 25.62
N GLU A 69 6.93 -13.45 24.92
CA GLU A 69 5.55 -13.88 25.21
C GLU A 69 5.38 -15.42 25.26
N GLY A 70 6.36 -16.21 24.78
CA GLY A 70 6.25 -17.67 24.62
C GLY A 70 7.56 -18.44 24.84
N ASP A 71 7.72 -19.56 24.11
CA ASP A 71 8.88 -20.45 24.21
C ASP A 71 10.16 -19.79 23.67
N ALA A 72 11.33 -20.30 24.10
CA ALA A 72 12.60 -19.85 23.56
C ALA A 72 12.76 -20.26 22.08
N PHE A 73 13.45 -19.43 21.29
CA PHE A 73 13.89 -19.85 19.96
C PHE A 73 15.06 -20.83 20.11
N HIS A 74 14.91 -22.05 19.60
CA HIS A 74 15.91 -23.11 19.70
C HIS A 74 16.79 -23.13 18.44
N VAL A 75 18.10 -23.01 18.61
CA VAL A 75 19.09 -23.07 17.53
C VAL A 75 19.95 -24.32 17.71
N THR A 76 19.98 -25.18 16.70
CA THR A 76 20.78 -26.40 16.66
C THR A 76 21.67 -26.43 15.43
N GLY A 77 22.73 -27.25 15.43
CA GLY A 77 23.54 -27.46 14.23
C GLY A 77 25.01 -27.69 14.49
N ASP A 78 25.80 -27.50 13.42
CA ASP A 78 27.23 -27.76 13.40
C ASP A 78 28.03 -26.54 12.92
N PHE A 79 29.27 -26.42 13.39
CA PHE A 79 30.23 -25.45 12.88
C PHE A 79 31.63 -26.02 12.71
N SER A 80 32.36 -25.47 11.75
CA SER A 80 33.75 -25.78 11.51
C SER A 80 34.57 -24.51 11.30
N VAL A 81 35.77 -24.48 11.87
CA VAL A 81 36.75 -23.40 11.70
C VAL A 81 38.07 -24.03 11.32
N ASN A 82 38.69 -23.59 10.24
CA ASN A 82 40.01 -24.01 9.81
C ASN A 82 40.97 -22.81 9.83
N ARG A 83 42.05 -22.95 10.59
CA ARG A 83 43.17 -21.99 10.72
C ARG A 83 44.53 -22.63 10.39
N ALA A 84 44.56 -23.80 9.76
CA ALA A 84 45.79 -24.58 9.56
C ALA A 84 46.80 -23.90 8.60
N ASP A 85 46.30 -23.10 7.65
CA ASP A 85 47.10 -22.45 6.59
C ASP A 85 47.41 -20.97 6.86
N GLY A 86 47.06 -20.46 8.05
CA GLY A 86 47.20 -19.04 8.41
C GLY A 86 46.03 -18.16 7.96
N THR A 87 45.11 -18.67 7.14
CA THR A 87 43.82 -18.03 6.85
C THR A 87 42.74 -18.61 7.75
N THR A 88 41.78 -17.80 8.19
CA THR A 88 40.62 -18.31 8.95
C THR A 88 39.47 -18.51 7.99
N THR A 89 39.15 -19.77 7.69
CA THR A 89 37.91 -20.14 6.99
C THR A 89 36.95 -20.78 7.98
N TRP A 90 35.65 -20.57 7.78
CA TRP A 90 34.63 -21.13 8.65
C TRP A 90 33.37 -21.48 7.87
N LYS A 91 32.62 -22.45 8.39
CA LYS A 91 31.31 -22.84 7.87
C LYS A 91 30.42 -23.26 9.02
N THR A 92 29.14 -22.90 8.96
CA THR A 92 28.10 -23.33 9.90
C THR A 92 26.90 -23.84 9.14
N ASN A 93 26.24 -24.85 9.69
CA ASN A 93 24.94 -25.32 9.26
C ASN A 93 24.03 -25.32 10.48
N LEU A 94 23.11 -24.37 10.53
CA LEU A 94 22.27 -24.10 11.69
C LEU A 94 20.80 -24.26 11.31
N ARG A 95 20.01 -24.75 12.26
CA ARG A 95 18.55 -24.76 12.20
C ARG A 95 18.00 -24.04 13.42
N GLY A 96 17.13 -23.07 13.18
CA GLY A 96 16.39 -22.36 14.21
C GLY A 96 14.92 -22.74 14.16
N GLU A 97 14.30 -23.01 15.31
CA GLU A 97 12.86 -23.22 15.41
C GLU A 97 12.27 -22.58 16.68
N GLY A 98 11.05 -22.08 16.59
CA GLY A 98 10.35 -21.55 17.76
C GLY A 98 8.86 -21.35 17.52
N LYS A 99 8.12 -21.17 18.61
CA LYS A 99 6.66 -20.98 18.62
C LYS A 99 6.30 -19.79 19.50
N ASN A 100 5.23 -19.09 19.14
CA ASN A 100 4.70 -17.96 19.91
C ASN A 100 5.77 -16.89 20.21
N LEU A 101 6.50 -16.46 19.17
CA LEU A 101 7.60 -15.50 19.28
C LEU A 101 7.09 -14.09 18.99
N ASP A 102 7.56 -13.08 19.73
CA ASP A 102 7.48 -11.67 19.31
C ASP A 102 8.85 -11.21 18.84
N TRP A 103 8.95 -10.85 17.57
CA TRP A 103 10.13 -10.23 17.02
C TRP A 103 9.78 -8.85 16.48
N LYS A 104 10.34 -7.82 17.12
CA LYS A 104 10.17 -6.41 16.74
C LYS A 104 8.69 -5.98 16.56
N GLY A 105 7.78 -6.53 17.37
CA GLY A 105 6.36 -6.19 17.32
C GLY A 105 5.55 -7.00 16.30
N VAL A 106 6.15 -8.05 15.72
CA VAL A 106 5.46 -9.05 14.90
C VAL A 106 5.35 -10.34 15.69
N ARG A 107 4.10 -10.83 15.86
CA ARG A 107 3.81 -12.06 16.60
C ARG A 107 3.77 -13.27 15.66
N TRP A 108 4.75 -14.15 15.80
CA TRP A 108 4.89 -15.38 15.05
C TRP A 108 4.27 -16.55 15.81
N LYS A 109 3.34 -17.27 15.18
CA LYS A 109 2.84 -18.55 15.69
C LYS A 109 3.93 -19.61 15.67
N SER A 110 4.70 -19.64 14.59
CA SER A 110 5.88 -20.48 14.44
C SER A 110 6.89 -19.85 13.50
N ALA A 111 8.15 -20.15 13.72
CA ALA A 111 9.27 -19.80 12.85
C ALA A 111 10.19 -21.02 12.72
N ASP A 112 10.51 -21.42 11.50
CA ASP A 112 11.59 -22.36 11.17
C ASP A 112 12.58 -21.64 10.23
N SER A 113 13.86 -21.86 10.43
CA SER A 113 14.90 -21.33 9.57
C SER A 113 16.08 -22.29 9.47
N ARG A 114 16.71 -22.34 8.29
CA ARG A 114 17.93 -23.09 8.03
C ARG A 114 18.98 -22.18 7.45
N ALA A 115 20.13 -22.10 8.10
CA ALA A 115 21.21 -21.20 7.73
C ALA A 115 22.47 -22.00 7.39
N MET A 116 22.91 -21.90 6.14
CA MET A 116 24.21 -22.33 5.67
C MET A 116 25.09 -21.11 5.50
N LEU A 117 26.02 -20.89 6.44
CA LEU A 117 26.88 -19.72 6.45
C LEU A 117 28.33 -20.15 6.31
N SER A 118 29.15 -19.35 5.63
CA SER A 118 30.57 -19.57 5.52
C SER A 118 31.33 -18.24 5.46
N SER A 119 32.66 -18.30 5.50
CA SER A 119 33.51 -17.13 5.30
C SER A 119 33.30 -16.44 3.94
N GLY A 120 32.80 -17.17 2.94
CA GLY A 120 32.48 -16.63 1.62
C GLY A 120 31.03 -16.18 1.51
N ASN A 121 30.09 -17.08 1.75
CA ASN A 121 28.67 -16.87 1.44
C ASN A 121 27.75 -17.07 2.65
N SER A 122 26.52 -16.59 2.53
CA SER A 122 25.41 -16.93 3.42
C SER A 122 24.18 -17.32 2.61
N ASN A 123 23.53 -18.40 3.00
CA ASN A 123 22.19 -18.76 2.56
C ASN A 123 21.33 -19.06 3.80
N ILE A 124 20.19 -18.40 3.92
CA ILE A 124 19.24 -18.60 5.02
C ILE A 124 17.85 -18.82 4.42
N GLU A 125 17.33 -20.02 4.55
CA GLU A 125 15.94 -20.34 4.27
C GLU A 125 15.10 -20.04 5.52
N TYR A 126 13.88 -19.54 5.32
CA TYR A 126 12.96 -19.26 6.41
C TYR A 126 11.51 -19.59 6.05
N ASP A 127 10.77 -20.03 7.05
CA ASP A 127 9.33 -20.28 7.01
C ASP A 127 8.70 -19.75 8.30
N LEU A 128 7.96 -18.65 8.18
CA LEU A 128 7.43 -17.87 9.29
C LEU A 128 5.92 -17.80 9.19
N HIS A 129 5.21 -18.06 10.29
CA HIS A 129 3.74 -18.06 10.33
C HIS A 129 3.22 -17.04 11.33
N THR A 130 2.22 -16.26 10.93
CA THR A 130 1.51 -15.29 11.77
C THR A 130 0.05 -15.73 12.00
N ALA A 131 -0.78 -14.84 12.56
CA ALA A 131 -2.19 -15.14 12.72
C ALA A 131 -2.95 -15.08 11.38
N ASN A 132 -2.60 -14.13 10.51
CA ASN A 132 -3.27 -13.86 9.25
C ASN A 132 -2.52 -14.34 8.00
N GLY A 133 -1.37 -15.02 8.16
CA GLY A 133 -0.65 -15.56 7.02
C GLY A 133 0.68 -16.24 7.33
N SER A 134 1.52 -16.33 6.31
CA SER A 134 2.87 -16.89 6.38
C SER A 134 3.80 -16.24 5.36
N ILE A 135 5.10 -16.32 5.64
CA ILE A 135 6.18 -15.84 4.79
C ILE A 135 7.18 -16.97 4.63
N ARG A 136 7.50 -17.35 3.40
CA ARG A 136 8.54 -18.34 3.11
C ARG A 136 9.52 -17.78 2.11
N GLY A 137 10.82 -17.92 2.36
CA GLY A 137 11.81 -17.41 1.41
C GLY A 137 13.24 -17.83 1.70
N GLU A 138 14.15 -17.19 0.98
CA GLU A 138 15.58 -17.32 1.15
C GLU A 138 16.24 -15.94 1.21
N LEU A 139 17.32 -15.87 1.99
CA LEU A 139 18.21 -14.72 2.11
C LEU A 139 19.63 -15.17 1.74
N THR A 140 20.21 -14.57 0.72
CA THR A 140 21.53 -14.93 0.19
C THR A 140 22.51 -13.77 0.22
N ARG A 141 23.79 -14.08 0.34
CA ARG A 141 24.90 -13.11 0.22
C ARG A 141 26.16 -13.83 -0.27
N GLU A 142 26.83 -13.25 -1.26
CA GLU A 142 28.05 -13.84 -1.83
C GLU A 142 29.36 -13.41 -1.16
N ASP A 143 29.38 -12.25 -0.49
CA ASP A 143 30.51 -11.70 0.26
C ASP A 143 30.02 -10.83 1.42
N TRP A 144 30.51 -11.11 2.63
CA TRP A 144 30.23 -10.37 3.86
C TRP A 144 30.66 -8.90 3.84
N LYS A 145 31.63 -8.51 3.01
CA LYS A 145 32.16 -7.13 2.97
C LYS A 145 31.51 -6.26 1.90
N LYS A 146 31.16 -6.82 0.74
CA LYS A 146 30.80 -6.03 -0.45
C LYS A 146 29.44 -6.35 -1.05
N SER A 147 28.93 -7.56 -0.87
CA SER A 147 27.67 -7.96 -1.53
C SER A 147 26.45 -7.52 -0.73
N PRO A 148 25.35 -7.15 -1.41
CA PRO A 148 24.05 -6.95 -0.77
C PRO A 148 23.52 -8.26 -0.18
N PHE A 149 22.69 -8.16 0.85
CA PHE A 149 21.83 -9.28 1.25
C PHE A 149 20.63 -9.32 0.29
N VAL A 150 20.53 -10.35 -0.53
CA VAL A 150 19.41 -10.53 -1.47
C VAL A 150 18.37 -11.43 -0.83
N PHE A 151 17.11 -11.01 -0.83
CA PHE A 151 16.00 -11.81 -0.32
C PHE A 151 14.96 -12.04 -1.40
N LYS A 152 14.34 -13.22 -1.40
CA LYS A 152 13.18 -13.52 -2.25
C LYS A 152 12.32 -14.59 -1.59
N GLY A 153 11.06 -14.67 -2.00
CA GLY A 153 10.12 -15.65 -1.47
C GLY A 153 8.69 -15.25 -1.69
N ASP A 154 7.80 -15.82 -0.88
CA ASP A 154 6.36 -15.70 -1.01
C ASP A 154 5.69 -15.27 0.31
N LEU A 155 4.73 -14.35 0.20
CA LEU A 155 3.75 -14.05 1.24
C LEU A 155 2.47 -14.82 0.94
N ARG A 156 1.84 -15.41 1.96
CA ARG A 156 0.56 -16.10 1.83
C ARG A 156 -0.40 -15.68 2.91
N ASP A 157 -1.66 -15.46 2.57
CA ASP A 157 -2.72 -15.16 3.54
C ASP A 157 -3.52 -16.41 3.93
N THR A 158 -4.46 -16.26 4.85
CA THR A 158 -5.35 -17.34 5.31
C THR A 158 -6.29 -17.89 4.23
N ALA A 159 -6.52 -17.15 3.14
CA ALA A 159 -7.30 -17.60 2.00
C ALA A 159 -6.46 -18.36 0.97
N GLY A 160 -5.15 -18.50 1.20
CA GLY A 160 -4.22 -19.21 0.33
C GLY A 160 -3.76 -18.39 -0.89
N ARG A 161 -4.04 -17.08 -0.94
CA ARG A 161 -3.53 -16.18 -1.99
C ARG A 161 -2.06 -15.91 -1.73
N VAL A 162 -1.29 -15.72 -2.81
CA VAL A 162 0.18 -15.67 -2.73
C VAL A 162 0.74 -14.47 -3.49
N ASP A 163 1.61 -13.70 -2.83
CA ASP A 163 2.47 -12.70 -3.46
C ASP A 163 3.90 -13.20 -3.49
N ASN A 164 4.59 -13.00 -4.60
CA ASN A 164 6.04 -13.23 -4.70
C ASN A 164 6.75 -11.90 -4.42
N TYR A 165 7.85 -11.93 -3.67
CA TYR A 165 8.70 -10.78 -3.44
C TYR A 165 10.16 -11.07 -3.77
N GLN A 166 10.87 -10.02 -4.15
CA GLN A 166 12.31 -10.01 -4.32
C GLN A 166 12.86 -8.64 -3.93
N GLY A 167 14.03 -8.63 -3.29
CA GLY A 167 14.71 -7.39 -2.98
C GLY A 167 16.11 -7.61 -2.42
N ASN A 168 16.69 -6.52 -1.94
CA ASN A 168 18.01 -6.52 -1.36
C ASN A 168 18.17 -5.50 -0.23
N TYR A 169 19.19 -5.70 0.61
CA TYR A 169 19.60 -4.77 1.65
C TYR A 169 21.11 -4.53 1.60
N GLN A 170 21.51 -3.26 1.47
CA GLN A 170 22.90 -2.85 1.45
C GLN A 170 23.06 -1.39 1.91
N ASN A 171 24.10 -1.09 2.67
CA ASN A 171 24.44 0.29 3.08
C ASN A 171 23.25 1.06 3.69
N HIS A 172 22.46 0.39 4.54
CA HIS A 172 21.24 0.94 5.17
C HIS A 172 20.07 1.25 4.21
N LEU A 173 20.14 0.77 2.97
CA LEU A 173 19.06 0.85 2.01
C LEU A 173 18.38 -0.51 1.92
N PHE A 174 17.12 -0.56 2.31
CA PHE A 174 16.24 -1.69 2.03
C PHE A 174 15.53 -1.41 0.70
N THR A 175 15.69 -2.31 -0.26
CA THR A 175 15.03 -2.22 -1.57
C THR A 175 14.18 -3.46 -1.78
N LEU A 176 12.86 -3.30 -1.84
CA LEU A 176 11.94 -4.30 -2.36
C LEU A 176 11.82 -4.03 -3.86
N GLU A 177 12.60 -4.78 -4.65
CA GLU A 177 12.68 -4.65 -6.11
C GLU A 177 11.34 -4.97 -6.75
N ARG A 178 10.68 -6.03 -6.27
CA ARG A 178 9.37 -6.44 -6.74
C ARG A 178 8.53 -7.08 -5.64
N LEU A 179 7.23 -6.80 -5.63
CA LEU A 179 6.20 -7.55 -4.90
C LEU A 179 4.98 -7.70 -5.80
N GLN A 180 4.55 -8.93 -6.06
CA GLN A 180 3.47 -9.19 -7.03
C GLN A 180 2.54 -10.33 -6.58
N GLY A 181 1.24 -10.05 -6.53
CA GLY A 181 0.18 -11.05 -6.36
C GLY A 181 -1.10 -10.48 -5.72
N PRO A 182 -2.07 -11.34 -5.36
CA PRO A 182 -3.35 -10.94 -4.77
C PRO A 182 -3.47 -11.20 -3.25
N VAL A 183 -2.36 -11.34 -2.51
CA VAL A 183 -2.37 -11.58 -1.06
C VAL A 183 -3.05 -10.43 -0.35
N ASP A 184 -3.80 -10.72 0.72
CA ASP A 184 -4.42 -9.68 1.54
C ASP A 184 -3.41 -8.97 2.43
N LEU A 185 -2.72 -7.99 1.85
CA LEU A 185 -1.72 -7.17 2.54
C LEU A 185 -2.32 -6.42 3.75
N LEU A 186 -3.63 -6.11 3.73
CA LEU A 186 -4.31 -5.49 4.88
C LEU A 186 -4.55 -6.47 6.01
N ALA A 187 -4.83 -7.74 5.72
CA ALA A 187 -4.90 -8.78 6.73
C ALA A 187 -3.52 -9.04 7.33
N LEU A 188 -2.47 -9.12 6.50
CA LEU A 188 -1.09 -9.31 6.96
C LEU A 188 -0.58 -8.13 7.80
N SER A 189 -0.90 -6.88 7.44
CA SER A 189 -0.44 -5.70 8.18
C SER A 189 -1.00 -5.63 9.60
N ARG A 190 -2.12 -6.30 9.89
CA ARG A 190 -2.68 -6.38 11.25
C ARG A 190 -1.82 -7.20 12.21
N ASP A 191 -0.96 -8.07 11.69
CA ASP A 191 0.00 -8.84 12.48
C ASP A 191 1.25 -8.03 12.87
N VAL A 192 1.42 -6.83 12.29
CA VAL A 192 2.51 -5.91 12.57
C VAL A 192 2.00 -4.80 13.49
N HIS A 193 2.41 -4.79 14.76
CA HIS A 193 1.87 -3.87 15.76
C HIS A 193 2.01 -2.40 15.36
N THR A 194 3.13 -2.02 14.75
CA THR A 194 3.40 -0.65 14.29
C THR A 194 2.51 -0.19 13.15
N MET A 195 1.89 -1.12 12.41
CA MET A 195 1.01 -0.80 11.28
C MET A 195 -0.47 -0.84 11.65
N LYS A 196 -0.83 -1.40 12.81
CA LYS A 196 -2.23 -1.64 13.19
C LYS A 196 -3.09 -0.36 13.19
N ALA A 197 -2.53 0.77 13.63
CA ALA A 197 -3.24 2.06 13.66
C ALA A 197 -3.41 2.71 12.28
N GLU A 198 -2.62 2.27 11.29
CA GLU A 198 -2.60 2.82 9.93
C GLU A 198 -3.47 2.00 8.96
N VAL A 199 -4.09 0.90 9.43
CA VAL A 199 -4.97 0.06 8.60
C VAL A 199 -6.34 0.75 8.42
N PRO A 200 -6.75 1.09 7.19
CA PRO A 200 -8.04 1.73 6.96
C PRO A 200 -9.20 0.77 7.28
N GLU A 201 -10.02 1.11 8.28
CA GLU A 201 -11.24 0.35 8.62
C GLU A 201 -12.38 0.57 7.63
N ASN A 202 -12.33 1.69 6.91
CA ASN A 202 -13.37 2.12 5.98
C ASN A 202 -13.22 1.52 4.58
N LEU A 203 -12.26 0.61 4.36
CA LEU A 203 -12.01 -0.02 3.07
C LEU A 203 -12.21 -1.53 3.18
N LYS A 204 -13.12 -2.08 2.37
CA LYS A 204 -13.47 -3.50 2.35
C LYS A 204 -13.38 -4.04 0.93
N PHE A 205 -12.67 -5.14 0.78
CA PHE A 205 -12.52 -5.85 -0.47
C PHE A 205 -13.36 -7.13 -0.44
N ARG A 206 -14.15 -7.38 -1.48
CA ARG A 206 -14.78 -8.70 -1.65
C ARG A 206 -13.72 -9.76 -1.97
N SER A 207 -12.82 -9.41 -2.90
CA SER A 207 -11.56 -10.10 -3.15
C SER A 207 -10.46 -9.05 -3.18
N PHE A 208 -9.34 -9.35 -2.53
CA PHE A 208 -8.21 -8.42 -2.44
C PHE A 208 -7.61 -8.19 -3.84
N PRO A 209 -7.26 -6.94 -4.19
CA PRO A 209 -6.72 -6.63 -5.51
C PRO A 209 -5.39 -7.34 -5.76
N THR A 210 -5.09 -7.58 -7.04
CA THR A 210 -3.71 -7.89 -7.43
C THR A 210 -2.88 -6.62 -7.33
N VAL A 211 -1.77 -6.69 -6.62
CA VAL A 211 -0.77 -5.64 -6.46
C VAL A 211 0.47 -6.03 -7.25
N ASP A 212 1.03 -5.09 -8.00
CA ASP A 212 2.39 -5.17 -8.58
C ASP A 212 3.14 -3.91 -8.15
N LEU A 213 4.11 -4.07 -7.26
CA LEU A 213 4.93 -3.01 -6.73
C LEU A 213 6.36 -3.19 -7.23
N GLU A 214 6.96 -2.09 -7.69
CA GLU A 214 8.33 -2.05 -8.18
C GLU A 214 9.17 -1.01 -7.44
N ASN A 215 10.36 -1.43 -7.01
CA ASN A 215 11.40 -0.59 -6.41
C ASN A 215 10.91 0.30 -5.27
N LEU A 216 10.35 -0.32 -4.22
CA LEU A 216 10.19 0.35 -2.92
C LEU A 216 11.57 0.43 -2.26
N VAL A 217 12.04 1.64 -2.03
CA VAL A 217 13.33 1.90 -1.38
C VAL A 217 13.08 2.63 -0.07
N VAL A 218 13.69 2.14 1.01
CA VAL A 218 13.61 2.70 2.37
C VAL A 218 15.03 2.93 2.88
N ASP A 219 15.36 4.18 3.25
CA ASP A 219 16.61 4.50 3.95
C ASP A 219 16.42 4.35 5.46
N THR A 220 17.23 3.51 6.09
CA THR A 220 17.10 3.16 7.51
C THR A 220 18.07 3.92 8.41
N ARG A 221 18.76 4.97 7.93
CA ARG A 221 19.79 5.70 8.71
C ARG A 221 19.25 6.63 9.78
N GLU A 222 18.02 7.12 9.64
CA GLU A 222 17.44 8.10 10.55
C GLU A 222 16.01 7.67 10.93
N GLY A 223 15.58 7.92 12.17
CA GLY A 223 14.30 7.45 12.72
C GLY A 223 13.04 7.91 11.97
N ASN A 224 13.17 8.75 10.95
CA ASN A 224 12.18 9.00 9.92
C ASN A 224 12.64 8.30 8.64
N ALA A 225 12.09 7.12 8.37
CA ALA A 225 12.42 6.37 7.17
C ALA A 225 11.90 7.11 5.93
N ASP A 226 12.79 7.79 5.20
CA ASP A 226 12.48 8.32 3.88
C ASP A 226 12.28 7.14 2.93
N TRP A 227 11.09 7.05 2.32
CA TRP A 227 10.73 5.96 1.44
C TRP A 227 10.14 6.45 0.12
N LYS A 228 10.47 5.73 -0.96
CA LYS A 228 9.97 6.00 -2.31
C LYS A 228 9.55 4.68 -2.97
N VAL A 229 8.60 4.74 -3.89
CA VAL A 229 8.21 3.61 -4.72
C VAL A 229 8.15 4.06 -6.17
N ALA A 230 8.80 3.31 -7.08
CA ALA A 230 8.87 3.68 -8.48
C ALA A 230 7.54 3.44 -9.19
N SER A 231 6.88 2.31 -8.89
CA SER A 231 5.57 1.96 -9.42
C SER A 231 4.78 1.12 -8.41
N LEU A 232 3.48 1.39 -8.36
CA LEU A 232 2.46 0.62 -7.66
C LEU A 232 1.27 0.51 -8.60
N GLU A 233 1.02 -0.68 -9.10
CA GLU A 233 -0.18 -1.02 -9.86
C GLU A 233 -1.09 -1.89 -8.98
N MET A 234 -2.37 -1.53 -8.92
CA MET A 234 -3.36 -2.25 -8.15
C MET A 234 -4.60 -2.47 -9.00
N THR A 235 -4.96 -3.73 -9.23
CA THR A 235 -6.13 -4.12 -10.02
C THR A 235 -7.12 -4.92 -9.17
N ALA A 236 -8.28 -4.34 -8.90
CA ALA A 236 -9.42 -5.02 -8.28
C ALA A 236 -10.49 -5.36 -9.35
N LYS A 237 -10.67 -6.66 -9.61
CA LYS A 237 -11.72 -7.14 -10.53
C LYS A 237 -13.10 -7.13 -9.89
N GLU A 238 -13.16 -7.35 -8.58
CA GLU A 238 -14.40 -7.40 -7.82
C GLU A 238 -14.74 -6.04 -7.18
N GLU A 239 -15.90 -6.00 -6.50
CA GLU A 239 -16.38 -4.82 -5.81
C GLU A 239 -15.48 -4.46 -4.62
N VAL A 240 -15.12 -3.17 -4.55
CA VAL A 240 -14.45 -2.50 -3.44
C VAL A 240 -15.47 -1.59 -2.78
N THR A 241 -15.72 -1.82 -1.51
CA THR A 241 -16.64 -1.02 -0.70
C THR A 241 -15.85 -0.06 0.17
N PHE A 242 -16.22 1.21 0.17
CA PHE A 242 -15.58 2.22 0.98
C PHE A 242 -16.56 3.24 1.57
N THR A 243 -16.20 3.85 2.69
CA THR A 243 -17.04 4.89 3.31
C THR A 243 -16.56 6.29 2.92
N LEU A 244 -17.47 7.13 2.41
CA LEU A 244 -17.26 8.54 2.09
C LEU A 244 -18.31 9.40 2.82
N ASP A 245 -17.86 10.37 3.62
CA ASP A 245 -18.72 11.23 4.44
C ASP A 245 -19.77 10.43 5.27
N GLY A 246 -19.35 9.28 5.83
CA GLY A 246 -20.19 8.40 6.65
C GLY A 246 -21.14 7.48 5.88
N ARG A 247 -21.03 7.44 4.54
CA ARG A 247 -21.92 6.65 3.67
C ARG A 247 -21.15 5.63 2.87
N GLU A 248 -21.75 4.47 2.71
CA GLU A 248 -21.15 3.40 1.91
C GLU A 248 -21.22 3.73 0.41
N ALA A 249 -20.09 3.62 -0.27
CA ALA A 249 -19.93 3.70 -1.70
C ALA A 249 -19.26 2.42 -2.21
N LYS A 250 -19.52 2.09 -3.48
CA LYS A 250 -19.03 0.88 -4.13
C LYS A 250 -18.35 1.26 -5.43
N ALA A 251 -17.15 0.72 -5.63
CA ALA A 251 -16.43 0.79 -6.89
C ALA A 251 -16.14 -0.62 -7.39
N ARG A 252 -16.01 -0.78 -8.71
CA ARG A 252 -15.58 -2.03 -9.34
C ARG A 252 -14.61 -1.72 -10.49
N ALA A 253 -13.96 -2.75 -11.02
CA ALA A 253 -12.94 -2.59 -12.07
C ALA A 253 -11.92 -1.50 -11.70
N VAL A 254 -11.50 -1.50 -10.43
CA VAL A 254 -10.58 -0.48 -9.91
C VAL A 254 -9.20 -0.80 -10.42
N ASN A 255 -8.62 0.14 -11.16
CA ASN A 255 -7.23 0.07 -11.60
C ASN A 255 -6.51 1.35 -11.14
N VAL A 256 -5.49 1.20 -10.31
CA VAL A 256 -4.71 2.31 -9.77
C VAL A 256 -3.27 2.15 -10.20
N HIS A 257 -2.70 3.20 -10.79
CA HIS A 257 -1.28 3.29 -11.10
C HIS A 257 -0.72 4.50 -10.36
N ALA A 258 0.24 4.26 -9.48
CA ALA A 258 0.80 5.30 -8.63
C ALA A 258 2.32 5.14 -8.44
N ALA A 259 2.99 6.23 -8.07
CA ALA A 259 4.38 6.22 -7.61
C ALA A 259 4.53 7.15 -6.41
N HIS A 260 5.53 6.95 -5.55
CA HIS A 260 5.83 7.87 -4.45
C HIS A 260 7.26 8.39 -4.60
N ASP A 261 7.42 9.70 -4.77
CA ASP A 261 8.73 10.35 -4.99
C ASP A 261 9.48 10.69 -3.69
N GLY A 262 9.00 10.20 -2.54
CA GLY A 262 9.48 10.55 -1.20
C GLY A 262 8.69 11.69 -0.55
N LYS A 263 7.89 12.43 -1.33
CA LYS A 263 7.08 13.57 -0.81
C LYS A 263 5.64 13.53 -1.27
N ASN A 264 5.40 13.08 -2.50
CA ASN A 264 4.10 13.10 -3.14
C ASN A 264 3.79 11.74 -3.76
N TRP A 265 2.52 11.38 -3.73
CA TRP A 265 1.96 10.35 -4.57
C TRP A 265 1.68 10.90 -5.97
N LEU A 266 2.24 10.29 -6.99
CA LEU A 266 1.99 10.59 -8.40
C LEU A 266 0.97 9.58 -8.91
N ILE A 267 -0.28 10.02 -9.08
CA ILE A 267 -1.39 9.20 -9.55
C ILE A 267 -1.48 9.35 -11.07
N ARG A 268 -1.45 8.23 -11.79
CA ARG A 268 -1.50 8.16 -13.25
C ARG A 268 -2.61 7.20 -13.66
N ASP A 269 -3.29 7.51 -14.75
CA ASP A 269 -4.22 6.61 -15.45
C ASP A 269 -5.18 5.81 -14.56
N SER A 270 -5.51 6.32 -13.36
CA SER A 270 -6.22 5.54 -12.34
C SER A 270 -7.71 5.63 -12.58
N LYS A 271 -8.37 4.48 -12.67
CA LYS A 271 -9.75 4.35 -13.12
C LYS A 271 -10.56 3.45 -12.21
N ALA A 272 -11.84 3.75 -12.08
CA ALA A 272 -12.79 2.90 -11.39
C ALA A 272 -14.19 3.09 -11.97
N GLU A 273 -14.99 2.03 -11.95
CA GLU A 273 -16.42 2.15 -12.18
C GLU A 273 -17.14 2.45 -10.87
N ILE A 274 -17.84 3.58 -10.81
CA ILE A 274 -18.56 4.06 -9.63
C ILE A 274 -19.92 4.62 -10.07
N PHE A 275 -20.99 4.38 -9.31
CA PHE A 275 -22.35 4.86 -9.62
C PHE A 275 -22.82 4.52 -11.05
N ASN A 276 -22.46 3.32 -11.54
CA ASN A 276 -22.72 2.83 -12.91
C ASN A 276 -22.08 3.65 -14.04
N GLY A 277 -21.13 4.52 -13.73
CA GLY A 277 -20.28 5.20 -14.70
C GLY A 277 -18.80 4.93 -14.43
N THR A 278 -17.93 5.59 -15.19
CA THR A 278 -16.48 5.51 -15.06
C THR A 278 -15.94 6.81 -14.48
N LEU A 279 -14.99 6.71 -13.57
CA LEU A 279 -14.20 7.81 -13.03
C LEU A 279 -12.72 7.55 -13.33
N SER A 280 -12.03 8.54 -13.88
CA SER A 280 -10.58 8.52 -14.07
C SER A 280 -9.92 9.69 -13.34
N VAL A 281 -8.81 9.45 -12.66
CA VAL A 281 -8.07 10.45 -11.89
C VAL A 281 -6.58 10.38 -12.20
N GLU A 282 -5.99 11.55 -12.45
CA GLU A 282 -4.55 11.79 -12.49
C GLU A 282 -4.22 12.99 -11.58
N GLY A 283 -3.00 13.04 -11.05
CA GLY A 283 -2.50 14.22 -10.33
C GLY A 283 -1.40 13.90 -9.34
N ARG A 284 -1.05 14.89 -8.52
CA ARG A 284 -0.08 14.75 -7.42
C ARG A 284 -0.79 14.91 -6.09
N LEU A 285 -0.83 13.86 -5.28
CA LEU A 285 -1.45 13.86 -3.96
C LEU A 285 -0.39 14.11 -2.87
N ARG A 286 -0.60 15.14 -2.07
CA ARG A 286 0.20 15.49 -0.90
C ARG A 286 -0.69 16.08 0.18
N ASP A 287 -0.55 15.65 1.44
CA ASP A 287 -1.25 16.26 2.59
C ASP A 287 -2.77 16.43 2.37
N LYS A 288 -3.43 15.42 1.81
CA LYS A 288 -4.87 15.43 1.44
C LYS A 288 -5.24 16.49 0.38
N GLN A 289 -4.28 16.91 -0.44
CA GLN A 289 -4.49 17.81 -1.57
C GLN A 289 -4.06 17.13 -2.86
N LEU A 290 -5.00 17.04 -3.81
CA LEU A 290 -4.71 16.57 -5.16
C LEU A 290 -4.43 17.79 -6.04
N GLN A 291 -3.17 17.97 -6.42
CA GLN A 291 -2.69 19.07 -7.25
C GLN A 291 -2.49 18.62 -8.70
N GLN A 292 -2.54 19.59 -9.63
CA GLN A 292 -2.42 19.32 -11.07
C GLN A 292 -3.37 18.20 -11.52
N SER A 293 -4.55 18.15 -10.89
CA SER A 293 -5.48 17.06 -11.05
C SER A 293 -6.11 17.11 -12.42
N ARG A 294 -6.34 15.94 -13.00
CA ARG A 294 -7.24 15.74 -14.12
C ARG A 294 -8.22 14.66 -13.71
N ILE A 295 -9.48 15.02 -13.66
CA ILE A 295 -10.56 14.12 -13.27
C ILE A 295 -11.53 14.10 -14.43
N ASN A 296 -11.88 12.91 -14.90
CA ASN A 296 -12.96 12.73 -15.86
C ASN A 296 -13.95 11.75 -15.27
N PHE A 297 -15.23 12.02 -15.48
CA PHE A 297 -16.29 11.08 -15.15
C PHE A 297 -17.24 10.99 -16.33
N GLU A 298 -17.75 9.79 -16.58
CA GLU A 298 -18.63 9.51 -17.70
C GLU A 298 -19.67 8.47 -17.29
N GLY A 299 -20.91 8.64 -17.75
CA GLY A 299 -21.94 7.62 -17.52
C GLY A 299 -22.46 7.55 -16.08
N ILE A 300 -22.15 8.53 -15.21
CA ILE A 300 -22.55 8.50 -13.80
C ILE A 300 -24.07 8.67 -13.71
N ARG A 301 -24.77 7.66 -13.19
CA ARG A 301 -26.24 7.72 -13.07
C ARG A 301 -26.64 8.66 -11.93
N LEU A 302 -27.37 9.71 -12.26
CA LEU A 302 -27.81 10.71 -11.30
C LEU A 302 -28.71 10.13 -10.22
N GLY A 303 -29.54 9.13 -10.54
CA GLY A 303 -30.33 8.39 -9.56
C GLY A 303 -29.47 7.71 -8.47
N GLU A 304 -28.33 7.12 -8.84
CA GLU A 304 -27.41 6.47 -7.88
C GLU A 304 -26.65 7.52 -7.06
N LEU A 305 -26.21 8.61 -7.70
CA LEU A 305 -25.57 9.73 -7.00
C LEU A 305 -26.54 10.38 -5.99
N LYS A 306 -27.81 10.58 -6.34
CA LYS A 306 -28.84 11.14 -5.45
C LYS A 306 -29.14 10.22 -4.26
N LYS A 307 -29.26 8.91 -4.50
CA LYS A 307 -29.39 7.91 -3.42
C LYS A 307 -28.21 8.00 -2.46
N PHE A 308 -26.99 8.02 -3.00
CA PHE A 308 -25.77 8.17 -2.22
C PHE A 308 -25.75 9.48 -1.42
N MET A 309 -26.18 10.60 -2.02
CA MET A 309 -26.30 11.91 -1.36
C MET A 309 -27.49 12.02 -0.39
N GLY A 310 -28.40 11.03 -0.35
CA GLY A 310 -29.55 10.98 0.57
C GLY A 310 -30.62 12.01 0.24
N SER A 311 -30.58 12.56 -0.96
CA SER A 311 -31.68 13.33 -1.53
C SER A 311 -32.74 12.34 -2.01
N GLY A 312 -33.79 12.13 -1.22
CA GLY A 312 -34.90 11.18 -1.47
C GLY A 312 -35.80 11.54 -2.67
N GLY A 313 -35.22 12.00 -3.78
CA GLY A 313 -35.95 12.29 -5.01
C GLY A 313 -36.35 11.04 -5.79
N LYS A 314 -37.34 11.17 -6.68
CA LYS A 314 -37.70 10.15 -7.66
C LYS A 314 -36.47 9.64 -8.43
N ALA A 315 -36.51 8.38 -8.85
CA ALA A 315 -35.47 7.80 -9.70
C ALA A 315 -35.27 8.68 -10.96
N SER A 316 -34.07 9.24 -11.13
CA SER A 316 -33.69 10.01 -12.32
C SER A 316 -33.02 9.11 -13.33
N ALA A 317 -33.42 9.21 -14.60
CA ALA A 317 -32.75 8.59 -15.73
C ALA A 317 -31.49 9.36 -16.18
N GLY A 318 -31.20 10.52 -15.55
CA GLY A 318 -30.12 11.40 -15.96
C GLY A 318 -28.74 10.76 -15.87
N VAL A 319 -27.91 11.03 -16.89
CA VAL A 319 -26.55 10.51 -17.02
C VAL A 319 -25.56 11.66 -17.05
N LEU A 320 -24.68 11.70 -16.04
CA LEU A 320 -23.72 12.77 -15.82
C LEU A 320 -22.34 12.39 -16.41
N ALA A 321 -21.76 13.31 -17.18
CA ALA A 321 -20.40 13.24 -17.69
C ALA A 321 -19.70 14.60 -17.50
N GLY A 322 -18.37 14.62 -17.47
CA GLY A 322 -17.63 15.85 -17.28
C GLY A 322 -16.16 15.65 -16.98
N ASN A 323 -15.47 16.77 -16.86
CA ASN A 323 -14.07 16.81 -16.51
C ASN A 323 -13.76 17.99 -15.57
N PHE A 324 -12.67 17.85 -14.83
CA PHE A 324 -12.11 18.89 -13.98
C PHE A 324 -10.59 18.88 -14.09
N ARG A 325 -10.00 20.06 -14.18
CA ARG A 325 -8.56 20.29 -14.15
C ARG A 325 -8.21 21.33 -13.08
N GLY A 326 -7.37 20.98 -12.13
CA GLY A 326 -6.92 21.95 -11.13
C GLY A 326 -6.37 21.35 -9.84
N ARG A 327 -6.88 21.84 -8.71
CA ARG A 327 -6.51 21.43 -7.37
C ARG A 327 -7.77 21.15 -6.55
N LEU A 328 -7.76 20.02 -5.86
CA LEU A 328 -8.75 19.67 -4.84
C LEU A 328 -8.07 19.61 -3.48
N ASP A 329 -8.69 20.22 -2.48
CA ASP A 329 -8.30 20.14 -1.09
C ASP A 329 -9.41 19.40 -0.32
N PHE A 330 -9.13 18.14 0.03
CA PHE A 330 -10.12 17.28 0.67
C PHE A 330 -10.36 17.65 2.14
N ALA A 331 -9.38 18.27 2.80
CA ALA A 331 -9.50 18.67 4.20
C ALA A 331 -10.43 19.88 4.38
N SER A 332 -10.29 20.88 3.50
CA SER A 332 -11.11 22.10 3.53
C SER A 332 -12.33 22.05 2.60
N LYS A 333 -12.53 20.94 1.87
CA LYS A 333 -13.59 20.76 0.85
C LYS A 333 -13.60 21.90 -0.18
N ARG A 334 -12.42 22.33 -0.64
CA ARG A 334 -12.23 23.42 -1.59
C ARG A 334 -11.68 22.93 -2.92
N ALA A 335 -12.07 23.60 -4.00
CA ALA A 335 -11.56 23.33 -5.34
C ALA A 335 -11.04 24.62 -5.98
N THR A 336 -9.98 24.53 -6.78
CA THR A 336 -9.51 25.62 -7.64
C THR A 336 -9.14 25.05 -8.99
N GLY A 337 -9.77 25.51 -10.07
CA GLY A 337 -9.57 24.91 -11.37
C GLY A 337 -10.68 25.25 -12.36
N THR A 338 -10.71 24.53 -13.47
CA THR A 338 -11.73 24.67 -14.50
C THR A 338 -12.25 23.30 -14.89
N GLY A 339 -13.48 23.23 -15.35
CA GLY A 339 -14.06 21.98 -15.82
C GLY A 339 -15.27 22.21 -16.69
N SER A 340 -15.78 21.11 -17.23
CA SER A 340 -17.07 21.09 -17.89
C SER A 340 -17.89 19.91 -17.39
N MET A 341 -19.21 20.05 -17.47
CA MET A 341 -20.15 19.00 -17.12
C MET A 341 -21.28 18.95 -18.14
N ARG A 342 -21.78 17.74 -18.38
CA ARG A 342 -22.94 17.46 -19.21
C ARG A 342 -23.86 16.51 -18.47
N LEU A 343 -25.15 16.79 -18.47
CA LEU A 343 -26.18 15.87 -18.02
C LEU A 343 -27.11 15.60 -19.20
N ASP A 344 -27.20 14.33 -19.60
CA ASP A 344 -28.11 13.85 -20.62
C ASP A 344 -29.32 13.17 -19.96
N ASN A 345 -30.48 13.15 -20.64
CA ASN A 345 -31.72 12.48 -20.21
C ASN A 345 -32.19 12.87 -18.80
N ALA A 346 -32.00 14.14 -18.43
CA ALA A 346 -32.49 14.68 -17.18
C ALA A 346 -34.00 14.97 -17.31
N PRO A 347 -34.86 14.54 -16.39
CA PRO A 347 -36.21 15.10 -16.31
C PRO A 347 -36.12 16.63 -16.26
N VAL A 348 -36.98 17.36 -16.99
CA VAL A 348 -36.89 18.83 -17.08
C VAL A 348 -36.97 19.52 -15.70
N LEU A 349 -37.70 18.92 -14.75
CA LEU A 349 -37.77 19.34 -13.33
C LEU A 349 -36.41 19.32 -12.60
N GLU A 350 -35.44 18.57 -13.11
CA GLU A 350 -34.07 18.51 -12.57
C GLU A 350 -33.15 19.58 -13.15
N VAL A 351 -33.64 20.38 -14.10
CA VAL A 351 -32.95 21.54 -14.68
C VAL A 351 -33.76 22.80 -14.31
N PRO A 352 -33.58 23.38 -13.10
CA PRO A 352 -34.48 24.40 -12.56
C PRO A 352 -34.67 25.63 -13.44
N LEU A 353 -33.60 26.05 -14.15
CA LEU A 353 -33.68 27.18 -15.07
C LEU A 353 -34.51 26.87 -16.32
N LEU A 354 -34.48 25.62 -16.80
CA LEU A 354 -35.28 25.20 -17.93
C LEU A 354 -36.76 25.19 -17.54
N ASP A 355 -37.07 24.69 -16.34
CA ASP A 355 -38.42 24.63 -15.79
C ASP A 355 -39.07 26.01 -15.61
N GLN A 356 -38.37 26.93 -14.94
CA GLN A 356 -38.84 28.31 -14.74
C GLN A 356 -39.10 29.05 -16.06
N VAL A 357 -38.26 28.81 -17.07
CA VAL A 357 -38.42 29.43 -18.38
C VAL A 357 -39.56 28.79 -19.16
N TYR A 358 -39.81 27.49 -19.00
CA TYR A 358 -41.01 26.82 -19.53
C TYR A 358 -42.29 27.40 -18.93
N ASP A 359 -42.37 27.57 -17.61
CA ASP A 359 -43.54 28.16 -16.94
C ASP A 359 -43.82 29.59 -17.42
N LEU A 360 -42.75 30.38 -17.61
CA LEU A 360 -42.87 31.73 -18.18
C LEU A 360 -43.40 31.70 -19.61
N PHE A 361 -42.83 30.87 -20.49
CA PHE A 361 -43.23 30.83 -21.90
C PHE A 361 -44.62 30.24 -22.12
N THR A 362 -45.01 29.23 -21.35
CA THR A 362 -46.37 28.67 -21.41
C THR A 362 -47.43 29.67 -20.94
N THR A 363 -47.08 30.58 -20.03
CA THR A 363 -47.95 31.71 -19.63
C THR A 363 -48.10 32.75 -20.76
N LEU A 364 -47.05 32.98 -21.54
CA LEU A 364 -47.02 34.02 -22.58
C LEU A 364 -47.50 33.54 -23.96
N LEU A 365 -47.28 32.25 -24.29
CA LEU A 365 -47.54 31.64 -25.58
C LEU A 365 -48.21 30.28 -25.38
N PRO A 366 -49.54 30.16 -25.59
CA PRO A 366 -50.24 28.89 -25.55
C PRO A 366 -49.70 27.94 -26.63
N GLY A 367 -49.52 26.65 -26.29
CA GLY A 367 -49.07 25.62 -27.25
C GLY A 367 -47.57 25.30 -27.23
N VAL A 368 -46.80 25.85 -26.28
CA VAL A 368 -45.42 25.40 -26.03
C VAL A 368 -45.44 23.99 -25.41
N ASN A 369 -45.05 22.99 -26.20
CA ASN A 369 -44.95 21.60 -25.74
C ASN A 369 -43.75 21.42 -24.82
N ARG A 370 -43.99 20.86 -23.63
CA ARG A 370 -42.95 20.47 -22.69
C ARG A 370 -42.35 19.13 -23.10
N SER A 371 -41.03 19.06 -23.19
CA SER A 371 -40.32 17.78 -23.29
C SER A 371 -40.25 17.12 -21.92
N ASP A 372 -40.38 15.79 -21.86
CA ASP A 372 -40.19 15.04 -20.62
C ASP A 372 -38.71 14.98 -20.21
N GLU A 373 -37.81 15.06 -21.18
CA GLU A 373 -36.36 14.99 -21.01
C GLU A 373 -35.66 16.26 -21.49
N GLY A 374 -34.55 16.58 -20.85
CA GLY A 374 -33.66 17.68 -21.22
C GLY A 374 -32.19 17.27 -21.11
N ARG A 375 -31.35 18.06 -21.77
CA ARG A 375 -29.89 17.99 -21.71
C ARG A 375 -29.36 19.32 -21.22
N PHE A 376 -28.35 19.32 -20.37
CA PHE A 376 -27.59 20.54 -20.08
C PHE A 376 -26.09 20.33 -20.17
N GLU A 377 -25.40 21.39 -20.55
CA GLU A 377 -23.95 21.51 -20.58
C GLU A 377 -23.53 22.77 -19.83
N ALA A 378 -22.43 22.67 -19.09
CA ALA A 378 -21.88 23.82 -18.37
C ALA A 378 -20.35 23.79 -18.34
N ASP A 379 -19.74 24.95 -18.59
CA ASP A 379 -18.33 25.22 -18.37
C ASP A 379 -18.18 26.09 -17.12
N PHE A 380 -17.27 25.70 -16.22
CA PHE A 380 -17.12 26.37 -14.94
C PHE A 380 -15.66 26.58 -14.53
N LYS A 381 -15.46 27.59 -13.68
CA LYS A 381 -14.21 27.88 -12.98
C LYS A 381 -14.46 27.82 -11.47
N ALA A 382 -13.80 26.90 -10.80
CA ALA A 382 -13.81 26.81 -9.34
C ALA A 382 -12.74 27.73 -8.74
N GLY A 383 -13.11 28.48 -7.71
CA GLY A 383 -12.24 29.33 -6.91
C GLY A 383 -12.62 29.25 -5.44
N GLY A 384 -11.99 28.32 -4.71
CA GLY A 384 -12.26 28.09 -3.29
C GLY A 384 -13.64 27.48 -3.08
N ALA A 385 -14.55 28.26 -2.49
CA ALA A 385 -15.94 27.88 -2.25
C ALA A 385 -16.92 28.41 -3.32
N VAL A 386 -16.41 29.08 -4.35
CA VAL A 386 -17.24 29.66 -5.42
C VAL A 386 -16.99 28.93 -6.73
N VAL A 387 -18.06 28.57 -7.43
CA VAL A 387 -18.02 28.03 -8.79
C VAL A 387 -18.63 29.06 -9.73
N ASP A 388 -17.81 29.63 -10.61
CA ASP A 388 -18.22 30.56 -11.64
C ASP A 388 -18.60 29.78 -12.92
N VAL A 389 -19.89 29.72 -13.21
CA VAL A 389 -20.45 29.09 -14.40
C VAL A 389 -20.33 30.08 -15.56
N THR A 390 -19.30 29.87 -16.36
CA THR A 390 -18.92 30.73 -17.50
C THR A 390 -19.76 30.50 -18.74
N ARG A 391 -20.31 29.29 -18.88
CA ARG A 391 -21.28 28.92 -19.90
C ARG A 391 -22.23 27.89 -19.28
N PHE A 392 -23.53 28.07 -19.51
CA PHE A 392 -24.54 27.07 -19.27
C PHE A 392 -25.48 27.06 -20.46
N GLU A 393 -25.86 25.87 -20.92
CA GLU A 393 -26.82 25.66 -21.98
C GLU A 393 -27.69 24.46 -21.63
N ALA A 394 -29.01 24.66 -21.54
CA ALA A 394 -29.99 23.62 -21.33
C ALA A 394 -30.94 23.57 -22.52
N THR A 395 -31.27 22.36 -22.96
CA THR A 395 -32.17 22.11 -24.08
C THR A 395 -33.24 21.10 -23.65
N GLY A 396 -34.48 21.33 -24.07
CA GLY A 396 -35.56 20.36 -23.97
C GLY A 396 -36.62 20.74 -24.97
N GLY A 397 -36.99 19.85 -25.89
CA GLY A 397 -37.97 20.13 -26.95
C GLY A 397 -37.59 21.36 -27.80
N SER A 398 -38.50 22.33 -27.88
CA SER A 398 -38.35 23.58 -28.64
C SER A 398 -37.67 24.72 -27.87
N LEU A 399 -37.29 24.49 -26.60
CA LEU A 399 -36.70 25.51 -25.73
C LEU A 399 -35.21 25.26 -25.50
N THR A 400 -34.42 26.31 -25.72
CA THR A 400 -33.01 26.39 -25.30
C THR A 400 -32.84 27.52 -24.28
N VAL A 401 -32.16 27.25 -23.18
CA VAL A 401 -31.85 28.24 -22.13
C VAL A 401 -30.34 28.34 -21.98
N SER A 402 -29.80 29.55 -22.17
CA SER A 402 -28.40 29.83 -21.89
C SER A 402 -28.27 30.66 -20.61
N ALA A 403 -27.29 30.36 -19.76
CA ALA A 403 -27.08 31.11 -18.52
C ALA A 403 -25.60 31.28 -18.16
N VAL A 404 -25.34 32.24 -17.29
CA VAL A 404 -24.05 32.45 -16.61
C VAL A 404 -24.31 32.87 -15.18
N GLY A 405 -23.42 32.53 -14.25
CA GLY A 405 -23.63 32.86 -12.85
C GLY A 405 -22.63 32.23 -11.89
N LYS A 406 -22.80 32.48 -10.61
CA LYS A 406 -21.96 31.97 -9.53
C LYS A 406 -22.76 31.09 -8.59
N VAL A 407 -22.19 29.94 -8.25
CA VAL A 407 -22.67 29.06 -7.20
C VAL A 407 -21.75 29.22 -6.00
N TYR A 408 -22.31 29.65 -4.87
CA TYR A 408 -21.61 29.79 -3.59
C TYR A 408 -21.85 28.52 -2.77
N LEU A 409 -20.86 27.64 -2.69
CA LEU A 409 -20.96 26.32 -2.04
C LEU A 409 -21.08 26.44 -0.51
N ASP A 410 -20.47 27.47 0.08
CA ASP A 410 -20.50 27.79 1.50
C ASP A 410 -21.87 28.31 1.94
N LYS A 411 -22.46 29.21 1.14
CA LYS A 411 -23.77 29.83 1.41
C LYS A 411 -24.94 29.01 0.87
N ARG A 412 -24.65 28.01 0.04
CA ARG A 412 -25.65 27.23 -0.72
C ARG A 412 -26.60 28.11 -1.54
N THR A 413 -26.05 29.16 -2.15
CA THR A 413 -26.82 30.11 -2.98
C THR A 413 -26.32 30.12 -4.42
N VAL A 414 -27.22 30.47 -5.34
CA VAL A 414 -26.92 30.65 -6.76
C VAL A 414 -27.30 32.07 -7.16
N ALA A 415 -26.43 32.77 -7.87
CA ALA A 415 -26.69 34.09 -8.43
C ALA A 415 -26.30 34.10 -9.91
N GLY A 416 -27.24 34.41 -10.80
CA GLY A 416 -26.96 34.34 -12.23
C GLY A 416 -28.00 35.07 -13.09
N ARG A 417 -27.73 35.10 -14.38
CA ARG A 417 -28.65 35.60 -15.42
C ARG A 417 -28.86 34.50 -16.45
N ALA A 418 -30.10 34.31 -16.85
CA ALA A 418 -30.50 33.34 -17.87
C ALA A 418 -31.20 34.04 -19.03
N ARG A 419 -31.07 33.47 -20.22
CA ARG A 419 -31.74 33.87 -21.45
C ARG A 419 -32.38 32.64 -22.07
N GLY A 420 -33.70 32.66 -22.23
CA GLY A 420 -34.43 31.64 -22.99
C GLY A 420 -34.51 32.00 -24.47
N LYS A 421 -34.47 31.00 -25.34
CA LYS A 421 -34.75 31.07 -26.77
C LYS A 421 -35.69 29.94 -27.16
N LEU A 422 -36.83 30.29 -27.75
CA LEU A 422 -37.75 29.34 -28.37
C LEU A 422 -37.39 29.16 -29.86
N THR A 423 -37.50 27.94 -30.35
CA THR A 423 -37.27 27.58 -31.76
C THR A 423 -38.34 26.60 -32.24
N GLY A 424 -38.85 26.77 -33.46
CA GLY A 424 -39.86 25.87 -34.01
C GLY A 424 -41.29 26.11 -33.51
N LEU A 425 -41.60 27.35 -33.11
CA LEU A 425 -42.99 27.78 -32.99
C LEU A 425 -43.63 27.82 -34.40
N PRO A 426 -44.89 27.39 -34.57
CA PRO A 426 -45.60 27.49 -35.85
C PRO A 426 -45.74 28.94 -36.33
#